data_AF-A0A6P5IRF4-F1
#
_entry.id   AF-A0A6P5IRF4-F1
#
_cell.length_a   1.000
_cell.length_b   1.000
_cell.length_c   1.000
_cell.angle_alpha   90.00
_cell.angle_beta   90.00
_cell.angle_gamma   90.00
#
_symmetry.space_group_name_H-M   'P 1'
#
loop_
_entity.id
_entity.type
_entity.pdbx_description
1 polymer ?
#
loop_
_entity_poly.entity_id
_entity_poly.type
_entity_poly.pdbx_seq_one_letter_code
_entity_poly.pdbx_strand_id
1 'polypeptide(L)'
;MMAGERLLLGDDFLSPPTPPPLPPPLPLQPPPIPSPPPPLPPSPSPPLPELEPEPEPQPEPEPDPEQKLEESLAQWRYSHESDRQWGLRREFICRHLHSYTGPGAIEKLLSLSTAWTNHIFLG
;
A
#
# COMPACT_ATOMS: atom_id res chain seq x y z
N MET A 1 -9.85 -25.37 -0.31
CA MET A 1 -10.22 -25.41 1.14
C MET A 1 -9.45 -24.24 1.84
N MET A 2 -9.94 -23.55 2.91
CA MET A 2 -9.61 -22.14 3.38
C MET A 2 -9.81 -21.94 4.94
N ALA A 3 -9.59 -20.85 5.74
CA ALA A 3 -8.95 -19.47 5.84
C ALA A 3 -8.96 -19.01 7.37
N GLY A 4 -8.65 -17.81 7.95
CA GLY A 4 -8.11 -16.45 7.60
C GLY A 4 -8.34 -15.34 8.71
N GLU A 5 -8.04 -14.03 8.43
CA GLU A 5 -8.76 -12.74 8.85
C GLU A 5 -8.56 -11.86 10.18
N ARG A 6 -8.79 -10.48 10.16
CA ARG A 6 -9.52 -9.47 11.11
C ARG A 6 -9.11 -7.90 11.17
N LEU A 7 -9.89 -6.91 11.74
CA LEU A 7 -9.80 -5.36 11.63
C LEU A 7 -10.37 -4.40 12.82
N LEU A 8 -10.28 -3.01 12.78
CA LEU A 8 -10.61 -1.88 13.82
C LEU A 8 -10.83 -0.39 13.20
N LEU A 9 -11.10 0.89 13.74
CA LEU A 9 -11.49 1.71 15.00
C LEU A 9 -11.82 3.29 14.70
N GLY A 10 -12.25 4.23 15.64
CA GLY A 10 -12.43 5.77 15.45
C GLY A 10 -12.97 6.74 16.62
N ASP A 11 -13.05 8.13 16.49
CA ASP A 11 -13.14 9.24 17.57
C ASP A 11 -13.96 10.64 17.30
N ASP A 12 -14.02 11.71 18.20
CA ASP A 12 -14.94 12.97 18.17
C ASP A 12 -14.57 14.36 18.99
N PHE A 13 -15.27 15.56 18.86
CA PHE A 13 -15.05 16.97 19.51
C PHE A 13 -16.23 18.08 19.33
N LEU A 14 -16.45 19.37 19.82
CA LEU A 14 -15.89 20.56 20.64
C LEU A 14 -17.00 21.66 21.16
N SER A 15 -16.79 23.02 21.41
CA SER A 15 -17.75 24.03 22.11
C SER A 15 -17.58 25.65 22.06
N PRO A 16 -18.51 26.57 22.59
CA PRO A 16 -18.67 28.09 22.31
C PRO A 16 -18.98 29.22 23.45
N PRO A 17 -19.24 30.59 23.19
CA PRO A 17 -19.25 31.81 24.14
C PRO A 17 -20.45 32.93 24.20
N THR A 18 -20.31 34.16 24.86
CA THR A 18 -21.41 35.11 25.44
C THR A 18 -21.21 36.73 25.53
N PRO A 19 -22.24 37.69 25.71
CA PRO A 19 -22.17 39.24 25.65
C PRO A 19 -22.89 40.24 26.74
N PRO A 20 -22.92 41.65 26.64
CA PRO A 20 -23.26 42.72 27.71
C PRO A 20 -24.16 44.06 27.44
N PRO A 21 -24.43 45.06 28.41
CA PRO A 21 -25.44 46.22 28.40
C PRO A 21 -25.10 47.73 28.92
N LEU A 22 -26.04 48.76 29.03
CA LEU A 22 -25.84 50.30 29.31
C LEU A 22 -26.98 51.25 30.00
N PRO A 23 -26.74 52.53 30.54
CA PRO A 23 -27.71 53.55 31.21
C PRO A 23 -27.60 55.17 30.97
N PRO A 24 -28.48 56.19 31.43
CA PRO A 24 -29.90 56.15 31.86
C PRO A 24 -30.91 56.48 30.71
N PRO A 25 -31.44 55.45 30.06
CA PRO A 25 -32.42 55.55 28.97
C PRO A 25 -33.89 55.46 29.45
N LEU A 26 -34.79 55.61 28.48
CA LEU A 26 -36.24 55.37 28.60
C LEU A 26 -36.59 53.91 28.95
N PRO A 27 -37.82 53.65 29.46
CA PRO A 27 -38.31 52.28 29.65
C PRO A 27 -38.34 51.50 28.33
N LEU A 28 -37.91 50.23 28.41
CA LEU A 28 -37.81 49.34 27.26
C LEU A 28 -39.21 48.89 26.79
N GLN A 29 -39.63 49.34 25.61
CA GLN A 29 -40.61 48.60 24.82
C GLN A 29 -39.93 47.34 24.26
N PRO A 30 -40.60 46.17 24.22
CA PRO A 30 -40.06 45.00 23.56
C PRO A 30 -39.93 45.26 22.04
N PRO A 31 -38.90 44.71 21.37
CA PRO A 31 -38.76 44.88 19.93
C PRO A 31 -39.93 44.20 19.19
N PRO A 32 -40.35 44.72 18.02
CA PRO A 32 -41.19 43.95 17.11
C PRO A 32 -40.44 42.69 16.67
N ILE A 33 -41.14 41.57 16.56
CA ILE A 33 -40.55 40.31 16.08
C ILE A 33 -40.13 40.50 14.61
N PRO A 34 -38.87 40.23 14.24
CA PRO A 34 -38.43 40.35 12.85
C PRO A 34 -39.09 39.26 11.98
N SER A 35 -39.49 39.64 10.77
CA SER A 35 -39.82 38.67 9.73
C SER A 35 -38.62 37.77 9.45
N PRO A 36 -38.82 36.47 9.15
CA PRO A 36 -37.71 35.60 8.73
C PRO A 36 -37.09 36.13 7.42
N PRO A 37 -35.76 35.98 7.23
CA PRO A 37 -35.12 36.37 5.99
C PRO A 37 -35.59 35.50 4.82
N PRO A 38 -35.52 36.00 3.58
CA PRO A 38 -35.65 35.13 2.41
C PRO A 38 -34.52 34.08 2.39
N PRO A 39 -34.75 32.91 1.76
CA PRO A 39 -33.67 31.94 1.56
C PRO A 39 -32.52 32.58 0.77
N LEU A 40 -31.28 32.28 1.17
CA LEU A 40 -30.10 32.77 0.47
C LEU A 40 -30.01 32.18 -0.94
N PRO A 41 -29.48 32.93 -1.93
CA PRO A 41 -29.09 32.33 -3.20
C PRO A 41 -28.00 31.27 -2.97
N PRO A 42 -27.87 30.25 -3.85
CA PRO A 42 -26.74 29.34 -3.79
C PRO A 42 -25.43 30.14 -3.91
N SER A 43 -24.51 29.90 -2.97
CA SER A 43 -23.18 30.51 -3.04
C SER A 43 -22.48 30.06 -4.33
N PRO A 44 -21.72 30.93 -5.03
CA PRO A 44 -20.85 30.46 -6.09
C PRO A 44 -19.86 29.44 -5.49
N SER A 45 -19.72 28.29 -6.16
CA SER A 45 -18.63 27.37 -5.85
C SER A 45 -17.30 28.10 -5.97
N PRO A 46 -16.29 27.77 -5.13
CA PRO A 46 -14.93 28.18 -5.44
C PRO A 46 -14.54 27.65 -6.83
N PRO A 47 -13.62 28.30 -7.56
CA PRO A 47 -12.98 27.62 -8.67
C PRO A 47 -12.39 26.31 -8.13
N LEU A 48 -12.63 25.21 -8.85
CA LEU A 48 -11.87 23.99 -8.61
C LEU A 48 -10.38 24.36 -8.68
N PRO A 49 -9.50 23.81 -7.81
CA PRO A 49 -8.08 23.85 -8.10
C PRO A 49 -7.92 23.26 -9.50
N GLU A 50 -7.24 23.99 -10.38
CA GLU A 50 -6.92 23.50 -11.71
C GLU A 50 -6.12 22.22 -11.51
N LEU A 51 -6.70 21.08 -11.88
CA LEU A 51 -6.07 19.79 -11.67
C LEU A 51 -4.85 19.76 -12.57
N GLU A 52 -3.67 19.98 -11.97
CA GLU A 52 -2.41 19.61 -12.60
C GLU A 52 -2.59 18.18 -13.12
N PRO A 53 -2.37 17.94 -14.43
CA PRO A 53 -2.73 16.68 -15.04
C PRO A 53 -2.03 15.56 -14.27
N GLU A 54 -2.82 14.63 -13.72
CA GLU A 54 -2.29 13.45 -13.05
C GLU A 54 -1.23 12.85 -13.99
N PRO A 55 0.04 12.75 -13.54
CA PRO A 55 1.14 12.49 -14.45
C PRO A 55 0.84 11.17 -15.16
N GLU A 56 0.81 11.20 -16.50
CA GLU A 56 0.47 10.04 -17.32
C GLU A 56 1.19 8.81 -16.75
N PRO A 57 0.49 7.71 -16.45
CA PRO A 57 1.06 6.59 -15.72
C PRO A 57 2.28 6.11 -16.49
N GLN A 58 3.47 6.44 -15.96
CA GLN A 58 4.72 6.14 -16.63
C GLN A 58 4.74 4.64 -16.87
N PRO A 59 5.16 4.18 -18.08
CA PRO A 59 5.17 2.77 -18.40
C PRO A 59 5.90 2.04 -17.27
N GLU A 60 5.17 1.15 -16.58
CA GLU A 60 5.68 0.43 -15.41
C GLU A 60 7.02 -0.19 -15.82
N PRO A 61 8.13 0.17 -15.15
CA PRO A 61 9.46 -0.02 -15.71
C PRO A 61 9.67 -1.50 -15.99
N GLU A 62 9.83 -1.84 -17.27
CA GLU A 62 9.85 -3.24 -17.72
C GLU A 62 10.82 -4.01 -16.83
N PRO A 63 10.36 -5.08 -16.13
CA PRO A 63 11.12 -5.68 -15.06
C PRO A 63 12.45 -6.18 -15.61
N ASP A 64 13.53 -5.67 -15.01
CA ASP A 64 14.89 -5.90 -15.47
C ASP A 64 15.12 -7.41 -15.70
N PRO A 65 15.84 -7.82 -16.76
CA PRO A 65 16.09 -9.24 -17.03
C PRO A 65 16.66 -10.01 -15.83
N GLU A 66 17.39 -9.36 -14.91
CA GLU A 66 17.84 -9.95 -13.65
C GLU A 66 16.68 -10.14 -12.65
N GLN A 67 15.77 -9.18 -12.51
CA GLN A 67 14.57 -9.30 -11.65
C GLN A 67 13.64 -10.41 -12.15
N LYS A 68 13.36 -10.44 -13.44
CA LYS A 68 12.51 -11.47 -14.08
C LYS A 68 13.11 -12.88 -13.95
N LEU A 69 14.44 -12.96 -13.92
CA LEU A 69 15.16 -14.19 -13.60
C LEU A 69 15.06 -14.53 -12.10
N GLU A 70 15.19 -13.56 -11.18
CA GLU A 70 15.00 -13.80 -9.74
C GLU A 70 13.59 -14.31 -9.41
N GLU A 71 12.52 -13.74 -9.99
CA GLU A 71 11.14 -14.23 -9.85
C GLU A 71 11.01 -15.68 -10.37
N SER A 72 11.57 -15.94 -11.56
CA SER A 72 11.58 -17.27 -12.18
C SER A 72 12.34 -18.31 -11.35
N LEU A 73 13.29 -17.87 -10.52
CA LEU A 73 14.05 -18.72 -9.59
C LEU A 73 13.35 -18.84 -8.22
N ALA A 74 12.64 -17.82 -7.77
CA ALA A 74 12.00 -17.77 -6.45
C ALA A 74 11.00 -18.92 -6.22
N GLN A 75 10.33 -19.41 -7.28
CA GLN A 75 9.46 -20.59 -7.23
C GLN A 75 10.16 -21.89 -6.77
N TRP A 76 11.51 -21.94 -6.81
CA TRP A 76 12.31 -23.09 -6.38
C TRP A 76 12.91 -22.96 -4.97
N ARG A 77 12.79 -21.80 -4.32
CA ARG A 77 13.25 -21.57 -2.94
C ARG A 77 12.38 -22.33 -1.93
N TYR A 78 12.98 -22.97 -0.93
CA TYR A 78 12.18 -23.56 0.16
C TYR A 78 11.90 -22.54 1.27
N SER A 79 10.70 -22.60 1.87
CA SER A 79 10.26 -21.65 2.92
C SER A 79 11.08 -21.73 4.22
N HIS A 80 11.86 -22.79 4.42
CA HIS A 80 12.76 -23.00 5.56
C HIS A 80 14.25 -22.77 5.19
N GLU A 81 14.53 -22.29 3.99
CA GLU A 81 15.89 -22.08 3.48
C GLU A 81 16.37 -20.64 3.79
N SER A 82 17.49 -20.53 4.51
CA SER A 82 18.11 -19.22 4.81
C SER A 82 18.66 -18.55 3.55
N ASP A 83 18.76 -17.22 3.55
CA ASP A 83 19.19 -16.45 2.37
C ASP A 83 20.62 -16.79 1.92
N ARG A 84 21.48 -17.27 2.83
CA ARG A 84 22.82 -17.79 2.48
C ARG A 84 22.77 -19.14 1.76
N GLN A 85 21.90 -20.05 2.19
CA GLN A 85 21.67 -21.32 1.50
C GLN A 85 21.05 -21.06 0.13
N TRP A 86 19.98 -20.24 0.11
CA TRP A 86 19.28 -19.88 -1.12
C TRP A 86 20.19 -19.19 -2.13
N GLY A 87 21.03 -18.24 -1.70
CA GLY A 87 21.99 -17.57 -2.59
C GLY A 87 22.93 -18.55 -3.30
N LEU A 88 23.58 -19.45 -2.55
CA LEU A 88 24.47 -20.47 -3.10
C LEU A 88 23.72 -21.47 -4.00
N ARG A 89 22.55 -21.94 -3.57
CA ARG A 89 21.70 -22.88 -4.31
C ARG A 89 21.19 -22.27 -5.62
N ARG A 90 20.83 -20.98 -5.60
CA ARG A 90 20.41 -20.20 -6.76
C ARG A 90 21.53 -20.06 -7.78
N GLU A 91 22.74 -19.66 -7.34
CA GLU A 91 23.90 -19.63 -8.24
C GLU A 91 24.18 -21.02 -8.86
N PHE A 92 24.11 -22.09 -8.07
CA PHE A 92 24.30 -23.45 -8.55
C PHE A 92 23.28 -23.82 -9.64
N ILE A 93 22.00 -23.48 -9.44
CA ILE A 93 20.95 -23.71 -10.43
C ILE A 93 21.25 -22.93 -11.73
N CYS A 94 21.53 -21.62 -11.62
CA CYS A 94 21.84 -20.78 -12.78
C CYS A 94 23.02 -21.31 -13.61
N ARG A 95 24.13 -21.70 -12.96
CA ARG A 95 25.36 -22.22 -13.60
C ARG A 95 25.19 -23.58 -14.29
N HIS A 96 24.11 -24.31 -14.01
CA HIS A 96 23.88 -25.65 -14.56
C HIS A 96 22.61 -25.77 -15.41
N LEU A 97 21.73 -24.76 -15.43
CA LEU A 97 20.42 -24.82 -16.08
C LEU A 97 20.51 -25.29 -17.55
N HIS A 98 21.46 -24.76 -18.32
CA HIS A 98 21.71 -25.12 -19.72
C HIS A 98 22.19 -26.57 -19.93
N SER A 99 22.73 -27.21 -18.89
CA SER A 99 23.25 -28.60 -18.94
C SER A 99 22.19 -29.64 -18.57
N TYR A 100 21.01 -29.21 -18.13
CA TYR A 100 19.91 -30.08 -17.69
C TYR A 100 18.71 -29.96 -18.65
N THR A 101 18.93 -30.34 -19.91
CA THR A 101 17.92 -30.34 -20.97
C THR A 101 17.31 -31.74 -21.17
N GLY A 102 16.06 -31.91 -20.73
CA GLY A 102 15.29 -33.14 -20.94
C GLY A 102 14.17 -33.39 -19.93
N PRO A 103 13.34 -34.43 -20.11
CA PRO A 103 12.27 -34.79 -19.18
C PRO A 103 12.82 -35.06 -17.77
N GLY A 104 12.26 -34.39 -16.76
CA GLY A 104 12.70 -34.51 -15.36
C GLY A 104 14.09 -33.94 -15.05
N ALA A 105 14.76 -33.29 -16.00
CA ALA A 105 16.11 -32.76 -15.79
C ALA A 105 16.13 -31.60 -14.77
N ILE A 106 15.09 -30.76 -14.71
CA ILE A 106 14.93 -29.73 -13.69
C ILE A 106 14.80 -30.35 -12.29
N GLU A 107 13.95 -31.37 -12.09
CA GLU A 107 13.82 -32.07 -10.80
C GLU A 107 15.15 -32.65 -10.31
N LYS A 108 15.94 -33.21 -11.23
CA LYS A 108 17.29 -33.70 -10.94
C LYS A 108 18.25 -32.57 -10.55
N LEU A 109 18.19 -31.43 -11.24
CA LEU A 109 18.99 -30.24 -10.92
C LEU A 109 18.62 -29.65 -9.54
N LEU A 110 17.32 -29.54 -9.23
CA LEU A 110 16.83 -29.06 -7.93
C LEU A 110 17.19 -30.02 -6.78
N SER A 111 17.13 -31.32 -7.02
CA SER A 111 17.58 -32.34 -6.06
C SER A 111 19.09 -32.23 -5.80
N LEU A 112 19.89 -32.07 -6.85
CA LEU A 112 21.35 -31.92 -6.74
C LEU A 112 21.76 -30.60 -6.10
N SER A 113 21.12 -29.47 -6.43
CA SER A 113 21.43 -28.18 -5.82
C SER A 113 21.15 -28.18 -4.31
N THR A 114 20.09 -28.87 -3.90
CA THR A 114 19.74 -29.05 -2.47
C THR A 114 20.74 -29.96 -1.77
N ALA A 115 21.11 -31.10 -2.36
CA ALA A 115 22.11 -32.02 -1.79
C ALA A 115 23.50 -31.37 -1.67
N TRP A 116 23.94 -30.63 -2.70
CA TRP A 116 25.20 -29.91 -2.72
C TRP A 116 25.24 -28.77 -1.68
N THR A 117 24.15 -28.00 -1.58
CA THR A 117 24.04 -26.92 -0.57
C THR A 117 24.06 -27.51 0.84
N ASN A 118 23.31 -28.59 1.09
CA ASN A 118 23.31 -29.27 2.39
C ASN A 118 24.71 -29.78 2.77
N HIS A 119 25.44 -30.39 1.84
CA HIS A 119 26.81 -30.85 2.08
C HIS A 119 27.76 -29.70 2.49
N ILE A 120 27.64 -28.53 1.86
CA ILE A 120 28.44 -27.32 2.20
C ILE A 120 28.16 -26.82 3.63
N PHE A 121 26.94 -26.98 4.14
CA PHE A 121 26.56 -26.48 5.48
C PHE A 121 26.57 -27.54 6.60
N LEU A 122 26.52 -28.83 6.27
CA LEU A 122 26.33 -29.92 7.24
C LEU A 122 27.47 -30.97 7.25
N GLY A 123 28.27 -31.06 6.19
CA GLY A 123 29.33 -32.08 6.01
C GLY A 123 28.86 -33.35 5.31
#